data_AF-A0A968S634-F1
#
_entry.id   AF-A0A968S634-F1
#
_cell.length_a   1.000
_cell.length_b   1.000
_cell.length_c   1.000
_cell.angle_alpha   90.00
_cell.angle_beta   90.00
_cell.angle_gamma   90.00
#
_symmetry.space_group_name_H-M   'P 1'
#
loop_
_entity.id
_entity.type
_entity.pdbx_description
1 polymer ?
#
loop_
_entity_poly.entity_id
_entity_poly.type
_entity_poly.pdbx_seq_one_letter_code
_entity_poly.pdbx_strand_id
1 'polypeptide(L)' 'WTDAAAGYSNQSCGDHRIAMSLAIAALSATGTTIIHGAEAAAISYPDFNLTLQQLCNPEGSSVAPLWGDAMAQT' A
#
# COMPACT_ATOMS: atom_id res chain seq x y z
N TRP A 1 14.50 -10.55 22.60
CA TRP A 1 14.13 -9.35 21.84
C TRP A 1 13.37 -9.86 20.63
N THR A 2 12.11 -10.20 20.85
CA THR A 2 11.19 -10.75 19.85
C THR A 2 10.92 -9.71 18.78
N ASP A 3 10.74 -10.16 17.53
CA ASP A 3 10.39 -9.39 16.34
C ASP A 3 9.16 -8.48 16.53
N ALA A 4 9.36 -7.34 17.20
CA ALA A 4 8.41 -6.25 17.13
C ALA A 4 8.62 -5.60 15.76
N ALA A 5 7.90 -6.09 14.75
CA ALA A 5 7.62 -5.31 13.55
C ALA A 5 7.21 -3.91 14.06
N ALA A 6 8.03 -2.90 13.77
CA ALA A 6 7.83 -1.54 14.24
C ALA A 6 6.54 -0.99 13.62
N GLY A 7 5.42 -1.27 14.29
CA GLY A 7 4.10 -0.83 13.88
C GLY A 7 3.91 0.62 14.25
N TYR A 8 3.74 1.50 13.26
CA TYR A 8 3.40 2.89 13.50
C TYR A 8 1.87 3.00 13.65
N SER A 9 1.39 3.37 14.83
CA SER A 9 -0.04 3.64 15.10
C SER A 9 -0.30 5.14 15.09
N ASN A 10 -0.97 5.66 14.06
CA ASN A 10 -1.18 7.10 13.89
C ASN A 10 -2.69 7.42 13.88
N GLN A 11 -3.11 8.53 14.50
CA GLN A 11 -4.51 8.96 14.61
C GLN A 11 -4.78 10.19 13.74
N SER A 12 -5.82 10.14 12.90
CA SER A 12 -6.19 11.25 12.01
C SER A 12 -7.03 12.35 12.67
N CYS A 13 -7.59 12.10 13.85
CA CYS A 13 -8.51 13.00 14.57
C CYS A 13 -9.71 13.48 13.73
N GLY A 14 -10.11 12.74 12.69
CA GLY A 14 -11.21 13.10 11.80
C GLY A 14 -10.83 14.10 10.69
N ASP A 15 -9.56 14.47 10.56
CA ASP A 15 -9.07 15.31 9.46
C ASP A 15 -8.67 14.46 8.26
N HIS A 16 -9.37 14.66 7.15
CA HIS A 16 -9.15 13.93 5.90
C HIS A 16 -7.75 14.15 5.32
N ARG A 17 -7.16 15.34 5.50
CA ARG A 17 -5.82 15.66 4.99
C ARG A 17 -4.75 14.91 5.78
N ILE A 18 -4.91 14.84 7.10
CA ILE A 18 -4.01 14.08 7.96
C ILE A 18 -4.11 12.59 7.61
N ALA A 19 -5.33 12.06 7.46
CA ALA A 19 -5.56 10.67 7.04
C ALA A 19 -4.85 10.35 5.70
N MET A 20 -5.01 11.22 4.69
CA MET A 20 -4.37 11.03 3.38
C MET A 20 -2.84 11.15 3.44
N SER A 21 -2.31 12.11 4.19
CA SER A 21 -0.86 12.33 4.30
C SER A 21 -0.18 11.15 4.99
N LEU A 22 -0.80 10.61 6.04
CA LEU A 22 -0.31 9.42 6.75
C LEU A 22 -0.34 8.18 5.86
N ALA A 23 -1.39 8.01 5.05
CA ALA A 23 -1.50 6.87 4.15
C ALA A 23 -0.42 6.89 3.06
N ILE A 24 -0.10 8.06 2.51
CA ILE A 24 1.00 8.21 1.55
C ILE A 24 2.35 7.94 2.24
N ALA A 25 2.56 8.45 3.45
CA ALA A 25 3.78 8.18 4.22
C ALA A 25 3.96 6.69 4.52
N ALA A 26 2.86 5.97 4.80
CA ALA A 26 2.86 4.54 5.05
C ALA A 26 3.34 3.72 3.84
N LEU A 27 3.12 4.18 2.60
CA LEU A 27 3.62 3.52 1.39
C LEU A 27 5.16 3.43 1.36
N SER A 28 5.84 4.37 2.03
CA SER A 28 7.32 4.38 2.13
C SER A 28 7.85 3.75 3.42
N ALA A 29 6.98 3.35 4.36
CA ALA A 29 7.40 2.81 5.64
C ALA A 29 7.81 1.34 5.51
N THR A 30 8.94 0.96 6.12
CA THR A 30 9.35 -0.45 6.20
C THR A 30 8.66 -1.10 7.40
N GLY A 31 7.48 -1.65 7.18
CA GLY A 31 6.72 -2.37 8.22
C GLY A 31 5.21 -2.20 8.04
N THR A 32 4.45 -2.82 8.94
CA THR A 32 2.99 -2.64 8.96
C THR A 32 2.63 -1.31 9.63
N THR A 33 1.97 -0.40 8.91
CA THR A 33 1.45 0.84 9.47
C THR A 33 -0.05 0.75 9.69
N ILE A 34 -0.52 1.15 10.88
CA ILE A 34 -1.95 1.16 11.23
C ILE A 34 -2.37 2.62 11.42
N ILE A 35 -3.30 3.09 10.58
CA ILE A 35 -3.84 4.46 10.65
C ILE A 35 -5.27 4.39 11.19
N HIS A 36 -5.48 4.97 12.37
CA HIS A 36 -6.81 5.11 12.97
C HIS A 36 -7.50 6.37 12.41
N GLY A 37 -8.79 6.24 12.07
CA GLY A 37 -9.56 7.34 11.49
C GLY A 37 -9.33 7.54 9.98
N ALA A 38 -8.91 6.49 9.27
CA ALA A 38 -8.64 6.53 7.84
C ALA A 38 -9.90 6.80 6.99
N GLU A 39 -11.09 6.51 7.53
CA GLU A 39 -12.39 6.79 6.94
C GLU A 39 -12.61 8.29 6.67
N ALA A 40 -11.92 9.17 7.39
CA ALA A 40 -11.99 10.61 7.14
C ALA A 40 -11.54 10.97 5.71
N ALA A 41 -10.62 10.22 5.10
CA ALA A 41 -10.18 10.47 3.73
C ALA A 41 -11.35 10.40 2.73
N ALA A 42 -12.34 9.53 2.98
CA ALA A 42 -13.50 9.36 2.12
C ALA A 42 -14.44 10.59 2.09
N ILE A 43 -14.33 11.50 3.06
CA ILE A 43 -15.12 12.75 3.10
C ILE A 43 -14.80 13.64 1.90
N SER A 44 -13.52 13.71 1.52
CA SER A 44 -13.07 14.55 0.40
C SER A 44 -12.70 13.74 -0.82
N TYR A 45 -12.27 12.49 -0.64
CA TYR A 45 -11.92 11.60 -1.73
C TYR A 45 -12.40 10.16 -1.45
N PRO A 46 -13.66 9.85 -1.82
CA PRO A 46 -14.29 8.55 -1.52
C PRO A 46 -13.48 7.33 -2.00
N ASP A 47 -12.85 7.44 -3.18
CA ASP A 47 -12.10 6.35 -3.82
C ASP A 47 -10.60 6.34 -3.47
N PHE A 48 -10.21 7.04 -2.39
CA PHE A 48 -8.80 7.13 -1.98
C PHE A 48 -8.20 5.75 -1.66
N ASN A 49 -8.98 4.84 -1.06
CA ASN A 49 -8.56 3.48 -0.77
C ASN A 49 -8.23 2.66 -2.04
N LEU A 50 -9.00 2.82 -3.12
CA LEU A 50 -8.74 2.18 -4.41
C LEU A 50 -7.46 2.70 -5.03
N THR A 51 -7.24 4.02 -4.95
CA THR A 51 -5.98 4.65 -5.41
C THR A 51 -4.78 4.05 -4.68
N LEU A 52 -4.86 3.88 -3.35
CA LEU A 52 -3.78 3.24 -2.57
C LEU A 52 -3.57 1.78 -2.98
N GLN A 53 -4.63 1.03 -3.25
CA GLN A 53 -4.52 -0.36 -3.71
C GLN A 53 -3.78 -0.45 -5.06
N GLN A 54 -4.07 0.45 -6.00
CA GLN A 54 -3.37 0.53 -7.29
C GLN A 54 -1.89 0.87 -7.13
N LEU A 55 -1.52 1.68 -6.13
CA LEU A 55 -0.13 2.03 -5.85
C LEU A 55 0.62 0.88 -5.16
N CYS A 56 -0.04 0.13 -4.27
CA CYS A 56 0.55 -1.01 -3.57
C CYS A 56 0.69 -2.25 -4.47
N ASN A 57 -0.22 -2.42 -5.44
CA ASN A 57 -0.18 -3.50 -6.40
C ASN A 57 -0.36 -2.93 -7.81
N PRO A 58 0.69 -2.28 -8.37
CA PRO A 58 0.64 -1.82 -9.73
C PRO A 58 0.58 -3.08 -10.60
N GLU A 59 -0.54 -3.28 -11.28
CA GLU A 59 -0.72 -4.40 -12.20
C GLU A 59 0.28 -4.26 -13.36
N GLY A 60 1.46 -4.84 -13.14
CA GLY A 60 2.67 -4.60 -13.92
C GLY A 60 3.89 -5.38 -13.42
N SER A 61 3.79 -6.20 -12.37
CA SER A 61 4.72 -7.31 -12.17
C SER A 61 4.41 -8.38 -13.23
N SER A 62 4.83 -8.10 -14.46
CA SER A 62 4.94 -9.07 -15.53
C SER A 62 5.89 -10.17 -15.05
N VAL A 63 5.34 -11.20 -14.44
CA VAL A 63 5.96 -12.52 -14.48
C VAL A 63 5.94 -12.94 -15.94
N ALA A 64 7.01 -12.60 -16.66
CA ALA A 64 7.25 -13.15 -17.98
C ALA A 64 7.17 -14.68 -17.83
N PRO A 65 6.36 -15.37 -18.64
CA PRO A 65 6.33 -16.81 -18.58
C PRO A 65 7.73 -17.34 -18.91
N LEU A 66 8.39 -18.00 -17.95
CA LEU A 66 9.65 -18.70 -18.13
C LEU A 66 9.44 -20.00 -18.95
N TRP A 67 8.85 -19.88 -20.14
CA TRP A 67 8.75 -20.97 -21.09
C TRP A 67 8.96 -20.42 -22.50
N GLY A 68 10.24 -20.34 -22.89
CA GLY A 68 10.66 -19.95 -24.23
C GLY A 68 12.11 -20.30 -24.56
N ASP A 69 13.01 -20.35 -23.57
CA ASP A 69 14.45 -20.61 -23.80
C ASP A 69 14.85 -22.10 -23.82
N ALA A 70 13.90 -23.04 -23.89
CA ALA A 70 14.23 -24.46 -24.00
C ALA A 70 13.25 -25.21 -24.90
N MET A 71 13.81 -25.87 -25.93
CA MET A 71 13.20 -26.87 -26.83
C MET A 71 12.62 -26.35 -28.17
N ALA A 72 13.48 -25.75 -28.98
CA ALA A 72 13.41 -25.94 -30.44
C ALA A 72 14.79 -26.40 -30.95
N GLN A 73 15.17 -27.59 -30.50
CA GLN A 73 16.25 -28.38 -31.09
C GLN A 73 15.64 -29.75 -31.42
N THR A 74 15.75 -30.11 -32.71
CA THR A 74 15.20 -31.26 -33.45
C THR A 74 14.00 -30.92 -34.33
#